data_AF-A0A7S4SIG5-F1
#
_entry.id   AF-A0A7S4SIG5-F1
#
_cell.length_a   1.000
_cell.length_b   1.000
_cell.length_c   1.000
_cell.angle_alpha   90.00
_cell.angle_beta   90.00
_cell.angle_gamma   90.00
#
_symmetry.space_group_name_H-M   'P 1'
#
loop_
_entity.id
_entity.type
_entity.pdbx_description
1 polymer ?
#
loop_
_entity_poly.entity_id
_entity_poly.type
_entity_poly.pdbx_seq_one_letter_code
_entity_poly.pdbx_strand_id
1 'polypeptide(L)'
;QALAPASPPRASAHSNLEQRVIVASRMQFTARFPVLLLLVASSPVLAMRGTQGSETQALANPIRKVVSMLQALQKKVTAEGEKEKELYEKFMCYCKKGGGDLQMSISAANAKVPLVTSDIETSEQKLEQTKGDLKQAQADRSAAKSAKADATAIREKEAAAFAAEKAELEDTISSIKQAVAALEKGMAGSFLQTHAAQILRQLAMGKQDMLDVDRQELLSFLSASQGSGYVPKSGEVTGILKELGDTMAKNLADITATEKAAIKSYEELMAAKAKEVAALTASIESSTEKIGNLGVAIVQMKEDLSDTEAALMEDQKFFAELEKSCSTKTAEWEERSKTRAEELVALAETIKVLNDDDALDLFKKTLPSPAS
;
A
#
# COMPACT_ATOMS: atom_id res chain seq x y z
N GLN A 1 -32.01 -21.98 -22.16
CA GLN A 1 -33.25 -21.26 -21.79
C GLN A 1 -33.61 -21.70 -20.38
N ALA A 2 -33.87 -20.88 -19.36
CA ALA A 2 -33.77 -19.44 -19.18
C ALA A 2 -33.86 -19.18 -17.65
N LEU A 3 -33.01 -18.29 -17.16
CA LEU A 3 -33.25 -17.27 -16.12
C LEU A 3 -34.18 -17.59 -14.91
N ALA A 4 -33.62 -17.53 -13.70
CA ALA A 4 -33.95 -16.49 -12.71
C ALA A 4 -32.92 -16.47 -11.55
N PRO A 5 -32.50 -15.28 -11.06
CA PRO A 5 -31.39 -15.11 -10.13
C PRO A 5 -31.81 -15.11 -8.65
N ALA A 6 -30.86 -15.48 -7.80
CA ALA A 6 -30.94 -15.50 -6.36
C ALA A 6 -31.00 -14.09 -5.74
N SER A 7 -31.84 -13.97 -4.71
CA SER A 7 -31.91 -12.88 -3.74
C SER A 7 -30.65 -12.81 -2.86
N PRO A 8 -30.21 -11.61 -2.42
CA PRO A 8 -29.01 -11.44 -1.59
C PRO A 8 -29.33 -11.55 -0.08
N PRO A 9 -28.37 -11.96 0.78
CA PRO A 9 -28.55 -11.88 2.22
C PRO A 9 -28.00 -10.56 2.81
N ARG A 10 -28.81 -10.03 3.73
CA ARG A 10 -28.56 -9.09 4.83
C ARG A 10 -27.13 -8.58 5.04
N ALA A 11 -27.01 -7.25 4.94
CA ALA A 11 -25.99 -6.43 5.55
C ALA A 11 -25.96 -6.60 7.08
N SER A 12 -24.82 -7.03 7.62
CA SER A 12 -24.46 -6.88 9.02
C SER A 12 -23.58 -5.64 9.16
N ALA A 13 -24.11 -4.66 9.88
CA ALA A 13 -23.49 -3.39 10.21
C ALA A 13 -22.26 -3.58 11.10
N HIS A 14 -21.05 -3.40 10.55
CA HIS A 14 -19.83 -3.09 11.30
C HIS A 14 -18.76 -2.50 10.37
N SER A 15 -18.90 -1.24 9.98
CA SER A 15 -17.81 -0.44 9.38
C SER A 15 -18.23 1.02 9.20
N ASN A 16 -18.68 1.68 10.28
CA ASN A 16 -19.09 3.09 10.25
C ASN A 16 -18.19 3.97 11.14
N LEU A 17 -16.87 3.73 11.14
CA LEU A 17 -15.93 4.58 11.89
C LEU A 17 -14.65 4.99 11.12
N GLU A 18 -14.31 4.40 9.98
CA GLU A 18 -13.05 4.69 9.26
C GLU A 18 -13.19 5.45 7.93
N GLN A 19 -14.36 6.03 7.63
CA GLN A 19 -14.55 6.89 6.45
C GLN A 19 -14.56 8.40 6.76
N ARG A 20 -14.24 8.80 8.00
CA ARG A 20 -14.32 10.21 8.44
C ARG A 20 -13.00 10.97 8.53
N VAL A 21 -11.86 10.37 8.18
CA VAL A 21 -10.53 11.02 8.37
C VAL A 21 -9.88 11.53 7.09
N ILE A 22 -10.38 11.19 5.89
CA ILE A 22 -9.66 11.47 4.62
C ILE A 22 -10.27 12.62 3.78
N VAL A 23 -11.40 13.21 4.18
CA VAL A 23 -12.08 14.29 3.41
C VAL A 23 -11.97 15.65 4.09
N ALA A 24 -10.79 16.01 4.62
CA ALA A 24 -10.59 17.28 5.34
C ALA A 24 -9.48 18.19 4.80
N SER A 25 -8.88 17.91 3.63
CA SER A 25 -7.78 18.76 3.11
C SER A 25 -7.88 19.18 1.63
N ARG A 26 -9.07 19.12 1.04
CA ARG A 26 -9.33 19.70 -0.29
C ARG A 26 -10.52 20.65 -0.22
N MET A 27 -10.32 21.84 0.33
CA MET A 27 -11.23 22.95 0.07
C MET A 27 -10.51 24.29 0.23
N GLN A 28 -10.64 25.10 -0.83
CA GLN A 28 -10.55 26.56 -0.87
C GLN A 28 -9.14 27.16 -0.90
N PHE A 29 -8.67 27.54 -2.09
CA PHE A 29 -8.28 28.92 -2.40
C PHE A 29 -8.05 29.10 -3.92
N THR A 30 -9.13 29.26 -4.69
CA THR A 30 -9.06 29.76 -6.07
C THR A 30 -10.03 30.94 -6.21
N ALA A 31 -9.65 32.08 -5.64
CA ALA A 31 -10.37 33.33 -5.83
C ALA A 31 -9.81 34.08 -7.05
N ARG A 32 -10.39 33.81 -8.22
CA ARG A 32 -10.28 34.65 -9.43
C ARG A 32 -11.07 35.94 -9.19
N PHE A 33 -10.38 37.07 -9.05
CA PHE A 33 -10.98 38.41 -9.00
C PHE A 33 -11.41 38.85 -10.42
N PRO A 34 -12.66 39.30 -10.64
CA PRO A 34 -13.08 39.83 -11.92
C PRO A 34 -12.67 41.30 -12.07
N VAL A 35 -12.12 41.61 -13.24
CA VAL A 35 -11.82 42.95 -13.74
C VAL A 35 -13.14 43.70 -13.97
N LEU A 36 -13.38 44.77 -13.19
CA LEU A 36 -14.50 45.69 -13.37
C LEU A 36 -14.08 46.84 -14.29
N LEU A 37 -14.60 46.83 -15.52
CA LEU A 37 -14.39 47.81 -16.57
C LEU A 37 -15.48 48.90 -16.46
N LEU A 38 -15.10 50.13 -16.10
CA LEU A 38 -16.00 51.26 -15.89
C LEU A 38 -16.08 52.13 -17.16
N LEU A 39 -17.20 51.99 -17.88
CA LEU A 39 -17.63 52.76 -19.04
C LEU A 39 -18.46 53.95 -18.57
N VAL A 40 -18.10 55.19 -18.94
CA VAL A 40 -18.92 56.39 -18.69
C VAL A 40 -19.25 57.07 -20.02
N ALA A 41 -20.54 57.07 -20.37
CA ALA A 41 -21.10 57.83 -21.48
C ALA A 41 -22.34 58.62 -21.00
N SER A 42 -22.28 59.95 -21.22
CA SER A 42 -23.34 60.89 -21.64
C SER A 42 -24.73 60.97 -20.98
N SER A 43 -24.98 62.12 -20.32
CA SER A 43 -26.13 63.09 -20.43
C SER A 43 -27.57 62.66 -20.05
N PRO A 44 -28.46 63.56 -19.53
CA PRO A 44 -28.73 64.92 -20.03
C PRO A 44 -29.07 66.06 -19.03
N VAL A 45 -28.87 67.28 -19.55
CA VAL A 45 -29.61 68.55 -19.42
C VAL A 45 -30.81 68.62 -18.46
N LEU A 46 -30.77 69.55 -17.49
CA LEU A 46 -31.94 70.24 -16.95
C LEU A 46 -31.66 71.75 -16.84
N ALA A 47 -32.60 72.55 -17.36
CA ALA A 47 -32.48 73.98 -17.57
C ALA A 47 -33.11 74.83 -16.45
N MET A 48 -32.51 76.01 -16.26
CA MET A 48 -33.10 77.32 -15.91
C MET A 48 -33.66 77.55 -14.49
N ARG A 49 -32.99 78.45 -13.75
CA ARG A 49 -33.54 79.80 -13.50
C ARG A 49 -32.45 80.78 -13.07
N GLY A 50 -32.42 81.94 -13.72
CA GLY A 50 -31.51 83.02 -13.42
C GLY A 50 -31.93 83.81 -12.18
N THR A 51 -30.91 84.29 -11.47
CA THR A 51 -30.93 85.57 -10.76
C THR A 51 -29.58 86.23 -10.99
N GLN A 52 -29.60 87.35 -11.71
CA GLN A 52 -28.52 88.31 -11.75
C GLN A 52 -28.19 88.76 -10.33
N GLY A 53 -26.91 88.74 -9.99
CA GLY A 53 -26.41 89.18 -8.70
C GLY A 53 -24.97 89.63 -8.85
N SER A 54 -24.83 90.91 -9.21
CA SER A 54 -23.68 91.79 -9.00
C SER A 54 -22.29 91.24 -9.32
N GLU A 55 -21.73 91.76 -10.41
CA GLU A 55 -20.30 92.00 -10.50
C GLU A 55 -19.78 92.58 -9.18
N THR A 56 -18.82 91.88 -8.60
CA THR A 56 -17.73 92.53 -7.88
C THR A 56 -16.48 91.78 -8.28
N GLN A 57 -16.06 91.98 -9.53
CA GLN A 57 -14.66 91.79 -9.90
C GLN A 57 -13.87 92.76 -9.02
N ALA A 58 -13.42 92.29 -7.86
CA ALA A 58 -12.20 92.83 -7.30
C ALA A 58 -11.17 92.75 -8.43
N LEU A 59 -10.65 93.89 -8.86
CA LEU A 59 -9.61 94.04 -9.88
C LEU A 59 -8.39 93.17 -9.51
N ALA A 60 -8.45 91.89 -9.84
CA ALA A 60 -7.40 90.93 -9.58
C ALA A 60 -6.34 91.18 -10.63
N ASN A 61 -5.26 91.85 -10.21
CA ASN A 61 -4.02 91.98 -10.96
C ASN A 61 -3.69 90.61 -11.63
N PRO A 62 -3.54 90.55 -12.97
CA PRO A 62 -3.32 89.30 -13.71
C PRO A 62 -2.24 88.40 -13.11
N ILE A 63 -1.21 88.99 -12.49
CA ILE A 63 -0.10 88.26 -11.86
C ILE A 63 -0.53 87.53 -10.58
N ARG A 64 -1.46 88.10 -9.78
CA ARG A 64 -2.03 87.39 -8.63
C ARG A 64 -2.83 86.16 -9.05
N LYS A 65 -3.48 86.19 -10.23
CA LYS A 65 -4.16 85.01 -10.79
C LYS A 65 -3.14 83.91 -11.15
N VAL A 66 -2.01 84.28 -11.77
CA VAL A 66 -0.93 83.33 -12.10
C VAL A 66 -0.33 82.72 -10.83
N VAL A 67 -0.01 83.54 -9.83
CA VAL A 67 0.50 83.05 -8.52
C VAL A 67 -0.50 82.10 -7.86
N SER A 68 -1.79 82.46 -7.82
CA SER A 68 -2.83 81.60 -7.26
C SER A 68 -2.97 80.27 -8.02
N MET A 69 -2.83 80.29 -9.34
CA MET A 69 -2.83 79.08 -10.17
C MET A 69 -1.60 78.20 -9.90
N LEU A 70 -0.40 78.78 -9.78
CA LEU A 70 0.83 78.04 -9.42
C LEU A 70 0.75 77.44 -8.01
N GLN A 71 0.20 78.17 -7.04
CA GLN A 71 -0.07 77.65 -5.70
C GLN A 71 -1.08 76.50 -5.72
N ALA A 72 -2.12 76.59 -6.56
CA ALA A 72 -3.08 75.49 -6.74
C ALA A 72 -2.44 74.26 -7.41
N LEU A 73 -1.56 74.47 -8.39
CA LEU A 73 -0.76 73.40 -9.01
C LEU A 73 0.17 72.74 -8.00
N GLN A 74 0.89 73.52 -7.19
CA GLN A 74 1.75 73.00 -6.13
C GLN A 74 0.96 72.10 -5.17
N LYS A 75 -0.22 72.56 -4.71
CA LYS A 75 -1.12 71.75 -3.86
C LYS A 75 -1.59 70.45 -4.53
N LYS A 76 -1.91 70.49 -5.83
CA LYS A 76 -2.30 69.29 -6.58
C LYS A 76 -1.15 68.29 -6.69
N VAL A 77 0.04 68.76 -7.07
CA VAL A 77 1.25 67.94 -7.20
C VAL A 77 1.61 67.29 -5.86
N THR A 78 1.49 68.01 -4.73
CA THR A 78 1.66 67.44 -3.39
C THR A 78 0.63 66.35 -3.09
N ALA A 79 -0.66 66.61 -3.34
CA ALA A 79 -1.73 65.63 -3.08
C ALA A 79 -1.62 64.37 -3.96
N GLU A 80 -1.18 64.52 -5.22
CA GLU A 80 -0.88 63.39 -6.10
C GLU A 80 0.32 62.58 -5.62
N GLY A 81 1.34 63.24 -5.07
CA GLY A 81 2.50 62.58 -4.47
C GLY A 81 2.18 61.76 -3.24
N GLU A 82 1.32 62.26 -2.35
CA GLU A 82 0.85 61.51 -1.18
C GLU A 82 0.05 60.25 -1.59
N LYS A 83 -0.85 60.38 -2.58
CA LYS A 83 -1.61 59.23 -3.12
C LYS A 83 -0.70 58.19 -3.78
N GLU A 84 0.28 58.63 -4.55
CA GLU A 84 1.23 57.72 -5.19
C GLU A 84 2.09 56.99 -4.17
N LYS A 85 2.55 57.70 -3.12
CA LYS A 85 3.29 57.10 -2.01
C LYS A 85 2.46 56.02 -1.30
N GLU A 86 1.20 56.30 -0.99
CA GLU A 86 0.31 55.30 -0.37
C GLU A 86 0.13 54.05 -1.25
N LEU A 87 -0.05 54.24 -2.56
CA LEU A 87 -0.16 53.13 -3.51
C LEU A 87 1.14 52.32 -3.60
N TYR A 88 2.29 52.99 -3.59
CA TYR A 88 3.61 52.35 -3.58
C TYR A 88 3.82 51.51 -2.31
N GLU A 89 3.53 52.06 -1.14
CA GLU A 89 3.64 51.34 0.14
C GLU A 89 2.75 50.09 0.16
N LYS A 90 1.51 50.19 -0.35
CA LYS A 90 0.60 49.04 -0.51
C LYS A 90 1.18 47.99 -1.47
N PHE A 91 1.71 48.42 -2.60
CA PHE A 91 2.33 47.51 -3.57
C PHE A 91 3.57 46.81 -2.99
N MET A 92 4.41 47.53 -2.25
CA MET A 92 5.58 46.95 -1.59
C MET A 92 5.20 46.00 -0.44
N CYS A 93 4.08 46.26 0.24
CA CYS A 93 3.53 45.31 1.21
C CYS A 93 3.11 44.00 0.51
N TYR A 94 2.44 44.07 -0.64
CA TYR A 94 2.11 42.90 -1.46
C TYR A 94 3.37 42.16 -1.91
N CYS A 95 4.38 42.88 -2.41
CA CYS A 95 5.68 42.30 -2.79
C CYS A 95 6.34 41.53 -1.66
N LYS A 96 6.45 42.15 -0.47
CA LYS A 96 7.10 41.52 0.69
C LYS A 96 6.33 40.30 1.18
N LYS A 97 4.99 40.41 1.29
CA LYS A 97 4.17 39.32 1.79
C LYS A 97 4.08 38.18 0.78
N GLY A 98 3.71 38.48 -0.46
CA GLY A 98 3.60 37.50 -1.54
C GLY A 98 4.93 36.81 -1.83
N GLY A 99 6.04 37.56 -1.85
CA GLY A 99 7.38 36.99 -2.00
C GLY A 99 7.76 36.10 -0.83
N GLY A 100 7.48 36.51 0.42
CA GLY A 100 7.74 35.69 1.60
C GLY A 100 6.95 34.38 1.60
N ASP A 101 5.64 34.45 1.37
CA ASP A 101 4.75 33.28 1.33
C ASP A 101 5.18 32.31 0.21
N LEU A 102 5.53 32.83 -0.97
CA LEU A 102 5.95 32.04 -2.12
C LEU A 102 7.33 31.39 -1.90
N GLN A 103 8.28 32.12 -1.33
CA GLN A 103 9.59 31.59 -0.96
C GLN A 103 9.47 30.44 0.06
N MET A 104 8.54 30.56 1.02
CA MET A 104 8.25 29.48 1.97
C MET A 104 7.68 28.25 1.26
N SER A 105 6.73 28.42 0.36
CA SER A 105 6.16 27.32 -0.44
C SER A 105 7.23 26.62 -1.29
N ILE A 106 8.08 27.39 -1.99
CA ILE A 106 9.21 26.86 -2.78
C ILE A 106 10.18 26.07 -1.89
N SER A 107 10.52 26.59 -0.70
CA SER A 107 11.42 25.89 0.22
C SER A 107 10.81 24.60 0.75
N ALA A 108 9.51 24.60 1.08
CA ALA A 108 8.81 23.41 1.56
C ALA A 108 8.73 22.34 0.47
N ALA A 109 8.41 22.72 -0.77
CA ALA A 109 8.38 21.82 -1.91
C ALA A 109 9.76 21.23 -2.22
N ASN A 110 10.81 22.04 -2.23
CA ASN A 110 12.20 21.57 -2.41
C ASN A 110 12.65 20.57 -1.34
N ALA A 111 12.16 20.72 -0.10
CA ALA A 111 12.44 19.76 0.97
C ALA A 111 11.62 18.47 0.81
N LYS A 112 10.39 18.55 0.30
CA LYS A 112 9.47 17.41 0.16
C LYS A 112 9.81 16.50 -1.02
N VAL A 113 10.18 17.06 -2.17
CA VAL A 113 10.53 16.31 -3.40
C VAL A 113 11.51 15.17 -3.13
N PRO A 114 12.70 15.38 -2.54
CA PRO A 114 13.65 14.28 -2.32
C PRO A 114 13.16 13.24 -1.31
N LEU A 115 12.34 13.63 -0.32
CA LEU A 115 11.76 12.71 0.65
C LEU A 115 10.77 11.76 -0.03
N VAL A 116 9.84 12.31 -0.82
CA VAL A 116 8.85 11.50 -1.56
C VAL A 116 9.54 10.59 -2.58
N THR A 117 10.59 11.06 -3.25
CA THR A 117 11.39 10.21 -4.15
C THR A 117 12.01 9.02 -3.41
N SER A 118 12.61 9.25 -2.24
CA SER A 118 13.20 8.17 -1.43
C SER A 118 12.15 7.17 -0.91
N ASP A 119 10.97 7.66 -0.53
CA ASP A 119 9.84 6.83 -0.09
C ASP A 119 9.29 5.96 -1.24
N ILE A 120 9.24 6.50 -2.46
CA ILE A 120 8.91 5.74 -3.68
C ILE A 120 9.90 4.61 -3.90
N GLU A 121 11.20 4.90 -3.90
CA GLU A 121 12.25 3.88 -4.10
C GLU A 121 12.17 2.76 -3.05
N THR A 122 12.00 3.14 -1.78
CA THR A 122 11.84 2.19 -0.68
C THR A 122 10.59 1.32 -0.86
N SER A 123 9.50 1.91 -1.31
CA SER A 123 8.23 1.20 -1.54
C SER A 123 8.32 0.26 -2.74
N GLU A 124 9.01 0.65 -3.80
CA GLU A 124 9.28 -0.20 -4.98
C GLU A 124 10.15 -1.42 -4.61
N GLN A 125 11.18 -1.22 -3.79
CA GLN A 125 12.00 -2.33 -3.27
C GLN A 125 11.17 -3.31 -2.43
N LYS A 126 10.33 -2.80 -1.52
CA LYS A 126 9.40 -3.63 -0.74
C LYS A 126 8.40 -4.38 -1.62
N LEU A 127 7.90 -3.74 -2.67
CA LEU A 127 6.99 -4.36 -3.63
C LEU A 127 7.67 -5.54 -4.33
N GLU A 128 8.91 -5.37 -4.79
CA GLU A 128 9.64 -6.45 -5.46
C GLU A 128 9.98 -7.60 -4.50
N GLN A 129 10.43 -7.28 -3.28
CA GLN A 129 10.64 -8.28 -2.24
C GLN A 129 9.36 -9.08 -1.97
N THR A 130 8.22 -8.40 -1.78
CA THR A 130 6.94 -9.06 -1.50
C THR A 130 6.48 -9.94 -2.66
N LYS A 131 6.75 -9.56 -3.91
CA LYS A 131 6.51 -10.42 -5.09
C LYS A 131 7.39 -11.66 -5.10
N GLY A 132 8.65 -11.54 -4.69
CA GLY A 132 9.56 -12.67 -4.49
C GLY A 132 9.02 -13.65 -3.45
N ASP A 133 8.67 -13.13 -2.27
CA ASP A 133 8.12 -13.92 -1.17
C ASP A 133 6.80 -14.62 -1.56
N LEU A 134 5.93 -13.93 -2.31
CA LEU A 134 4.69 -14.52 -2.83
C LEU A 134 4.97 -15.73 -3.74
N LYS A 135 5.92 -15.61 -4.67
CA LYS A 135 6.30 -16.71 -5.59
C LYS A 135 6.86 -17.89 -4.80
N GLN A 136 7.73 -17.63 -3.83
CA GLN A 136 8.30 -18.68 -2.99
C GLN A 136 7.21 -19.40 -2.19
N ALA A 137 6.32 -18.67 -1.52
CA ALA A 137 5.23 -19.26 -0.75
C ALA A 137 4.27 -20.09 -1.62
N GLN A 138 4.02 -19.69 -2.87
CA GLN A 138 3.24 -20.47 -3.84
C GLN A 138 3.93 -21.79 -4.21
N ALA A 139 5.24 -21.76 -4.46
CA ALA A 139 6.03 -22.94 -4.77
C ALA A 139 6.06 -23.92 -3.57
N ASP A 140 6.33 -23.41 -2.37
CA ASP A 140 6.37 -24.21 -1.14
C ASP A 140 5.00 -24.85 -0.85
N ARG A 141 3.91 -24.11 -1.06
CA ARG A 141 2.55 -24.65 -0.86
C ARG A 141 2.26 -25.79 -1.84
N SER A 142 2.72 -25.67 -3.08
CA SER A 142 2.58 -26.73 -4.09
C SER A 142 3.40 -27.96 -3.70
N ALA A 143 4.66 -27.78 -3.31
CA ALA A 143 5.53 -28.85 -2.86
C ALA A 143 4.97 -29.58 -1.63
N ALA A 144 4.46 -28.83 -0.64
CA ALA A 144 3.82 -29.40 0.55
C ALA A 144 2.57 -30.23 0.20
N LYS A 145 1.75 -29.78 -0.77
CA LYS A 145 0.61 -30.56 -1.25
C LYS A 145 1.03 -31.84 -1.97
N SER A 146 2.07 -31.80 -2.80
CA SER A 146 2.62 -32.99 -3.44
C SER A 146 3.13 -33.98 -2.41
N ALA A 147 3.93 -33.52 -1.44
CA ALA A 147 4.47 -34.38 -0.38
C ALA A 147 3.37 -35.08 0.44
N LYS A 148 2.22 -34.41 0.67
CA LYS A 148 1.05 -35.05 1.30
C LYS A 148 0.46 -36.16 0.44
N ALA A 149 0.36 -35.95 -0.86
CA ALA A 149 -0.16 -36.97 -1.78
C ALA A 149 0.79 -38.17 -1.86
N ASP A 150 2.09 -37.93 -1.98
CA ASP A 150 3.12 -38.96 -2.03
C ASP A 150 3.15 -39.78 -0.72
N ALA A 151 3.11 -39.11 0.43
CA ALA A 151 3.03 -39.78 1.73
C ALA A 151 1.77 -40.65 1.86
N THR A 152 0.64 -40.19 1.33
CA THR A 152 -0.61 -40.96 1.34
C THR A 152 -0.51 -42.20 0.45
N ALA A 153 0.05 -42.07 -0.75
CA ALA A 153 0.24 -43.19 -1.66
C ALA A 153 1.21 -44.24 -1.11
N ILE A 154 2.27 -43.81 -0.40
CA ILE A 154 3.18 -44.72 0.31
C ILE A 154 2.42 -45.45 1.43
N ARG A 155 1.67 -44.70 2.25
CA ARG A 155 0.93 -45.24 3.38
C ARG A 155 -0.12 -46.28 2.94
N GLU A 156 -0.81 -46.04 1.83
CA GLU A 156 -1.77 -47.00 1.26
C GLU A 156 -1.09 -48.32 0.86
N LYS A 157 0.11 -48.25 0.27
CA LYS A 157 0.90 -49.45 -0.08
C LYS A 157 1.38 -50.21 1.16
N GLU A 158 1.88 -49.50 2.16
CA GLU A 158 2.31 -50.10 3.43
C GLU A 158 1.15 -50.75 4.18
N ALA A 159 -0.02 -50.09 4.23
CA ALA A 159 -1.22 -50.63 4.86
C ALA A 159 -1.70 -51.91 4.16
N ALA A 160 -1.65 -51.95 2.83
CA ALA A 160 -2.02 -53.12 2.06
C ALA A 160 -1.03 -54.30 2.29
N ALA A 161 0.27 -54.01 2.32
CA ALA A 161 1.30 -55.01 2.62
C ALA A 161 1.14 -55.58 4.04
N PHE A 162 0.95 -54.71 5.03
CA PHE A 162 0.68 -55.11 6.41
C PHE A 162 -0.58 -55.97 6.51
N ALA A 163 -1.68 -55.59 5.85
CA ALA A 163 -2.92 -56.36 5.89
C ALA A 163 -2.74 -57.77 5.32
N ALA A 164 -1.96 -57.91 4.23
CA ALA A 164 -1.64 -59.21 3.64
C ALA A 164 -0.76 -60.07 4.58
N GLU A 165 0.34 -59.50 5.08
CA GLU A 165 1.26 -60.21 5.99
C GLU A 165 0.57 -60.62 7.30
N LYS A 166 -0.25 -59.72 7.86
CA LYS A 166 -1.06 -60.00 9.05
C LYS A 166 -2.01 -61.18 8.83
N ALA A 167 -2.71 -61.21 7.69
CA ALA A 167 -3.63 -62.29 7.37
C ALA A 167 -2.90 -63.64 7.22
N GLU A 168 -1.76 -63.66 6.52
CA GLU A 168 -0.92 -64.86 6.37
C GLU A 168 -0.41 -65.39 7.72
N LEU A 169 0.02 -64.49 8.62
CA LEU A 169 0.44 -64.86 9.96
C LEU A 169 -0.72 -65.40 10.81
N GLU A 170 -1.90 -64.77 10.77
CA GLU A 170 -3.09 -65.24 11.49
C GLU A 170 -3.55 -66.62 11.02
N ASP A 171 -3.60 -66.86 9.71
CA ASP A 171 -3.92 -68.15 9.11
C ASP A 171 -2.89 -69.23 9.47
N THR A 172 -1.61 -68.86 9.47
CA THR A 172 -0.52 -69.76 9.88
C THR A 172 -0.62 -70.13 11.35
N ILE A 173 -0.83 -69.15 12.24
CA ILE A 173 -1.00 -69.38 13.68
C ILE A 173 -2.22 -70.27 13.95
N SER A 174 -3.33 -70.04 13.24
CA SER A 174 -4.53 -70.88 13.33
C SER A 174 -4.24 -72.33 12.93
N SER A 175 -3.52 -72.52 11.83
CA SER A 175 -3.12 -73.85 11.34
C SER A 175 -2.20 -74.58 12.33
N ILE A 176 -1.24 -73.87 12.93
CA ILE A 176 -0.37 -74.41 13.98
C ILE A 176 -1.19 -74.83 15.21
N LYS A 177 -2.13 -74.00 15.68
CA LYS A 177 -2.99 -74.31 16.82
C LYS A 177 -3.84 -75.56 16.57
N GLN A 178 -4.38 -75.72 15.36
CA GLN A 178 -5.13 -76.92 14.96
C GLN A 178 -4.24 -78.16 14.97
N ALA A 179 -3.01 -78.05 14.49
CA ALA A 179 -2.03 -79.15 14.50
C ALA A 179 -1.69 -79.60 15.92
N VAL A 180 -1.36 -78.64 16.80
CA VAL A 180 -1.07 -78.91 18.21
C VAL A 180 -2.26 -79.59 18.88
N ALA A 181 -3.48 -79.07 18.69
CA ALA A 181 -4.68 -79.64 19.29
C ALA A 181 -5.00 -81.07 18.78
N ALA A 182 -4.74 -81.36 17.50
CA ALA A 182 -4.93 -82.70 16.95
C ALA A 182 -3.87 -83.69 17.43
N LEU A 183 -2.62 -83.25 17.56
CA LEU A 183 -1.52 -84.05 18.11
C LEU A 183 -1.75 -84.42 19.58
N GLU A 184 -2.19 -83.47 20.40
CA GLU A 184 -2.50 -83.68 21.82
C GLU A 184 -3.67 -84.66 22.04
N LYS A 185 -4.62 -84.71 21.10
CA LYS A 185 -5.77 -85.62 21.13
C LYS A 185 -5.51 -86.97 20.47
N GLY A 186 -4.28 -87.23 19.98
CA GLY A 186 -3.95 -88.46 19.26
C GLY A 186 -4.60 -88.59 17.88
N MET A 187 -5.11 -87.50 17.31
CA MET A 187 -5.81 -87.46 16.01
C MET A 187 -4.88 -87.04 14.85
N ALA A 188 -3.59 -87.34 14.96
CA ALA A 188 -2.57 -86.93 13.98
C ALA A 188 -2.90 -87.35 12.55
N GLY A 189 -3.39 -88.59 12.35
CA GLY A 189 -3.75 -89.10 11.02
C GLY A 189 -4.89 -88.33 10.35
N SER A 190 -5.89 -87.87 11.12
CA SER A 190 -6.99 -87.04 10.60
C SER A 190 -6.51 -85.62 10.28
N PHE A 191 -5.63 -85.06 11.11
CA PHE A 191 -5.05 -83.74 10.86
C PHE A 191 -4.25 -83.68 9.57
N LEU A 192 -3.46 -84.71 9.25
CA LEU A 192 -2.64 -84.73 8.04
C LEU A 192 -3.44 -84.63 6.73
N GLN A 193 -4.74 -84.96 6.78
CA GLN A 193 -5.67 -84.82 5.65
C GLN A 193 -6.34 -83.44 5.57
N THR A 194 -6.14 -82.57 6.55
CA THR A 194 -6.75 -81.23 6.60
C THR A 194 -5.99 -80.21 5.75
N HIS A 195 -6.68 -79.12 5.40
CA HIS A 195 -6.06 -77.97 4.75
C HIS A 195 -4.97 -77.31 5.61
N ALA A 196 -5.14 -77.27 6.94
CA ALA A 196 -4.13 -76.76 7.87
C ALA A 196 -2.81 -77.55 7.78
N ALA A 197 -2.86 -78.87 7.56
CA ALA A 197 -1.65 -79.66 7.32
C ALA A 197 -0.97 -79.34 5.98
N GLN A 198 -1.73 -78.93 4.96
CA GLN A 198 -1.15 -78.45 3.69
C GLN A 198 -0.44 -77.10 3.87
N ILE A 199 -1.06 -76.16 4.60
CA ILE A 199 -0.46 -74.86 4.94
C ILE A 199 0.85 -75.07 5.70
N LEU A 200 0.87 -75.95 6.71
CA LEU A 200 2.09 -76.26 7.46
C LEU A 200 3.18 -76.92 6.60
N ARG A 201 2.83 -77.78 5.64
CA ARG A 201 3.81 -78.35 4.69
C ARG A 201 4.46 -77.25 3.86
N GLN A 202 3.65 -76.35 3.32
CA GLN A 202 4.16 -75.25 2.51
C GLN A 202 5.02 -74.28 3.34
N LEU A 203 4.62 -74.01 4.57
CA LEU A 203 5.39 -73.21 5.52
C LEU A 203 6.74 -73.87 5.87
N ALA A 204 6.75 -75.17 6.18
CA ALA A 204 7.97 -75.91 6.52
C ALA A 204 8.94 -76.04 5.34
N MET A 205 8.43 -76.03 4.10
CA MET A 205 9.26 -75.98 2.90
C MET A 205 9.81 -74.57 2.60
N GLY A 206 9.07 -73.51 2.97
CA GLY A 206 9.41 -72.13 2.63
C GLY A 206 10.18 -71.33 3.70
N LYS A 207 9.95 -71.60 4.99
CA LYS A 207 10.56 -70.82 6.08
C LYS A 207 12.05 -71.08 6.21
N GLN A 208 12.93 -70.11 6.02
CA GLN A 208 14.37 -70.26 6.25
C GLN A 208 14.76 -70.22 7.75
N ASP A 209 13.97 -69.55 8.58
CA ASP A 209 14.24 -69.33 10.03
C ASP A 209 13.82 -70.49 10.95
N MET A 210 13.95 -71.74 10.51
CA MET A 210 13.76 -72.93 11.34
C MET A 210 15.05 -73.73 11.34
N LEU A 211 15.45 -74.27 12.50
CA LEU A 211 16.59 -75.19 12.57
C LEU A 211 16.35 -76.33 11.58
N ASP A 212 17.37 -76.69 10.80
CA ASP A 212 17.23 -77.72 9.77
C ASP A 212 16.78 -79.06 10.36
N VAL A 213 17.18 -79.36 11.59
CA VAL A 213 16.74 -80.54 12.35
C VAL A 213 15.23 -80.50 12.59
N ASP A 214 14.72 -79.40 13.16
CA ASP A 214 13.29 -79.22 13.45
C ASP A 214 12.44 -79.24 12.17
N ARG A 215 12.97 -78.65 11.09
CA ARG A 215 12.32 -78.67 9.77
C ARG A 215 12.21 -80.08 9.24
N GLN A 216 13.29 -80.85 9.30
CA GLN A 216 13.35 -82.19 8.77
C GLN A 216 12.44 -83.12 9.57
N GLU A 217 12.36 -82.93 10.90
CA GLU A 217 11.42 -83.62 11.77
C GLU A 217 9.96 -83.26 11.45
N LEU A 218 9.63 -81.98 11.30
CA LEU A 218 8.30 -81.51 10.89
C LEU A 218 7.89 -82.05 9.52
N LEU A 219 8.78 -82.01 8.53
CA LEU A 219 8.51 -82.53 7.19
C LEU A 219 8.35 -84.05 7.20
N SER A 220 9.12 -84.77 8.02
CA SER A 220 8.96 -86.23 8.19
C SER A 220 7.59 -86.58 8.77
N PHE A 221 7.13 -85.81 9.77
CA PHE A 221 5.79 -85.97 10.34
C PHE A 221 4.69 -85.64 9.32
N LEU A 222 4.83 -84.52 8.61
CA LEU A 222 3.84 -84.05 7.65
C LEU A 222 3.76 -84.91 6.37
N SER A 223 4.80 -85.68 6.06
CA SER A 223 4.87 -86.62 4.93
C SER A 223 4.47 -88.06 5.27
N ALA A 224 4.35 -88.39 6.56
CA ALA A 224 3.98 -89.74 7.04
C ALA A 224 2.56 -90.20 6.63
N SER A 225 1.75 -89.35 6.01
CA SER A 225 0.35 -89.65 5.61
C SER A 225 0.19 -90.68 4.47
N GLN A 226 1.28 -91.19 3.88
CA GLN A 226 1.23 -91.93 2.61
C GLN A 226 1.48 -93.45 2.67
N GLY A 227 1.70 -94.11 3.82
CA GLY A 227 1.73 -95.60 3.77
C GLY A 227 2.28 -96.42 4.94
N SER A 228 2.72 -95.83 6.04
CA SER A 228 3.22 -96.61 7.19
C SER A 228 2.38 -96.31 8.43
N GLY A 229 1.76 -97.33 9.02
CA GLY A 229 0.97 -97.24 10.26
C GLY A 229 1.77 -96.89 11.52
N TYR A 230 2.92 -96.21 11.36
CA TYR A 230 3.79 -95.74 12.42
C TYR A 230 3.62 -94.22 12.56
N VAL A 231 2.96 -93.80 13.63
CA VAL A 231 2.90 -92.39 14.06
C VAL A 231 4.09 -92.16 15.00
N PRO A 232 5.14 -91.43 14.60
CA PRO A 232 6.29 -91.17 15.45
C PRO A 232 5.89 -90.37 16.70
N LYS A 233 6.70 -90.47 17.76
CA LYS A 233 6.49 -89.83 19.07
C LYS A 233 6.00 -88.37 18.92
N SER A 234 4.72 -88.14 19.19
CA SER A 234 4.05 -86.85 18.97
C SER A 234 4.56 -85.70 19.86
N GLY A 235 5.27 -86.00 20.94
CA GLY A 235 5.70 -85.00 21.93
C GLY A 235 6.69 -83.96 21.41
N GLU A 236 7.69 -84.39 20.64
CA GLU A 236 8.76 -83.53 20.12
C GLU A 236 8.23 -82.57 19.04
N VAL A 237 7.51 -83.13 18.04
CA VAL A 237 6.80 -82.34 17.00
C VAL A 237 5.78 -81.37 17.61
N THR A 238 5.08 -81.75 18.68
CA THR A 238 4.15 -80.84 19.38
C THR A 238 4.90 -79.68 20.04
N GLY A 239 6.08 -79.94 20.61
CA GLY A 239 6.96 -78.90 21.16
C GLY A 239 7.42 -77.90 20.10
N ILE A 240 7.94 -78.42 18.98
CA ILE A 240 8.39 -77.60 17.83
C ILE A 240 7.23 -76.76 17.29
N LEU A 241 6.03 -77.33 17.13
CA LEU A 241 4.87 -76.59 16.66
C LEU A 241 4.41 -75.50 17.64
N LYS A 242 4.48 -75.75 18.96
CA LYS A 242 4.18 -74.73 19.96
C LYS A 242 5.16 -73.57 19.89
N GLU A 243 6.46 -73.85 19.85
CA GLU A 243 7.50 -72.82 19.73
C GLU A 243 7.38 -72.02 18.43
N LEU A 244 7.08 -72.69 17.31
CA LEU A 244 6.80 -72.04 16.03
C LEU A 244 5.57 -71.14 16.12
N GLY A 245 4.51 -71.60 16.79
CA GLY A 245 3.28 -70.85 17.02
C GLY A 245 3.52 -69.60 17.87
N ASP A 246 4.31 -69.73 18.95
CA ASP A 246 4.69 -68.63 19.83
C ASP A 246 5.56 -67.61 19.08
N THR A 247 6.50 -68.07 18.26
CA THR A 247 7.32 -67.21 17.41
C THR A 247 6.48 -66.44 16.40
N MET A 248 5.51 -67.10 15.74
CA MET A 248 4.60 -66.42 14.81
C MET A 248 3.67 -65.43 15.51
N ALA A 249 3.17 -65.78 16.70
CA ALA A 249 2.35 -64.88 17.51
C ALA A 249 3.14 -63.64 17.95
N LYS A 250 4.43 -63.82 18.29
CA LYS A 250 5.34 -62.71 18.57
C LYS A 250 5.56 -61.84 17.34
N ASN A 251 5.84 -62.44 16.17
CA ASN A 251 5.99 -61.70 14.92
C ASN A 251 4.73 -60.89 14.58
N LEU A 252 3.55 -61.50 14.73
CA LEU A 252 2.26 -60.81 14.54
C LEU A 252 2.11 -59.60 15.46
N ALA A 253 2.50 -59.74 16.74
CA ALA A 253 2.49 -58.64 17.70
C ALA A 253 3.48 -57.54 17.32
N ASP A 254 4.69 -57.91 16.88
CA ASP A 254 5.75 -56.98 16.48
C ASP A 254 5.39 -56.19 15.21
N ILE A 255 4.86 -56.85 14.17
CA ILE A 255 4.40 -56.14 12.96
C ILE A 255 3.19 -55.24 13.28
N THR A 256 2.30 -55.66 14.18
CA THR A 256 1.15 -54.85 14.59
C THR A 256 1.58 -53.62 15.39
N ALA A 257 2.61 -53.76 16.24
CA ALA A 257 3.19 -52.65 16.97
C ALA A 257 3.88 -51.67 16.00
N THR A 258 4.63 -52.20 15.01
CA THR A 258 5.29 -51.41 13.96
C THR A 258 4.28 -50.63 13.13
N GLU A 259 3.20 -51.27 12.69
CA GLU A 259 2.12 -50.62 11.93
C GLU A 259 1.45 -49.49 12.73
N LYS A 260 1.17 -49.71 14.03
CA LYS A 260 0.61 -48.64 14.88
C LYS A 260 1.56 -47.44 14.98
N ALA A 261 2.87 -47.69 15.08
CA ALA A 261 3.87 -46.62 15.10
C ALA A 261 3.96 -45.89 13.75
N ALA A 262 3.86 -46.62 12.63
CA ALA A 262 3.83 -46.05 11.28
C ALA A 262 2.58 -45.18 11.05
N ILE A 263 1.40 -45.65 11.45
CA ILE A 263 0.14 -44.88 11.40
C ILE A 263 0.28 -43.58 12.16
N LYS A 264 0.78 -43.64 13.40
CA LYS A 264 0.97 -42.46 14.24
C LYS A 264 1.92 -41.46 13.57
N SER A 265 3.05 -41.93 13.03
CA SER A 265 4.03 -41.08 12.35
C SER A 265 3.45 -40.43 11.09
N TYR A 266 2.64 -41.16 10.33
CA TYR A 266 1.92 -40.64 9.17
C TYR A 266 0.90 -39.56 9.57
N GLU A 267 0.10 -39.80 10.61
CA GLU A 267 -0.89 -38.82 11.12
C GLU A 267 -0.21 -37.53 11.57
N GLU A 268 0.91 -37.63 12.29
CA GLU A 268 1.72 -36.48 12.72
C GLU A 268 2.29 -35.71 11.52
N LEU A 269 2.84 -36.41 10.52
CA LEU A 269 3.33 -35.81 9.29
C LEU A 269 2.22 -35.08 8.52
N MET A 270 1.05 -35.71 8.38
CA MET A 270 -0.10 -35.12 7.67
C MET A 270 -0.66 -33.91 8.40
N ALA A 271 -0.70 -33.94 9.73
CA ALA A 271 -1.09 -32.80 10.55
C ALA A 271 -0.09 -31.64 10.41
N ALA A 272 1.22 -31.92 10.46
CA ALA A 272 2.26 -30.91 10.26
C ALA A 272 2.17 -30.28 8.85
N LYS A 273 2.05 -31.11 7.80
CA LYS A 273 1.89 -30.62 6.43
C LYS A 273 0.58 -29.87 6.20
N ALA A 274 -0.50 -30.24 6.87
CA ALA A 274 -1.75 -29.47 6.82
C ALA A 274 -1.58 -28.07 7.42
N LYS A 275 -0.89 -27.95 8.56
CA LYS A 275 -0.56 -26.65 9.17
C LYS A 275 0.35 -25.81 8.27
N GLU A 276 1.36 -26.44 7.66
CA GLU A 276 2.25 -25.79 6.70
C GLU A 276 1.47 -25.22 5.50
N VAL A 277 0.59 -26.01 4.88
CA VAL A 277 -0.26 -25.55 3.76
C VAL A 277 -1.19 -24.40 4.17
N ALA A 278 -1.77 -24.45 5.37
CA ALA A 278 -2.63 -23.39 5.88
C ALA A 278 -1.84 -22.09 6.12
N ALA A 279 -0.68 -22.17 6.76
CA ALA A 279 0.19 -21.03 6.99
C ALA A 279 0.69 -20.40 5.68
N LEU A 280 1.10 -21.20 4.70
CA LEU A 280 1.51 -20.73 3.38
C LEU A 280 0.34 -20.09 2.62
N THR A 281 -0.88 -20.60 2.77
CA THR A 281 -2.07 -19.99 2.17
C THR A 281 -2.36 -18.61 2.76
N ALA A 282 -2.31 -18.47 4.08
CA ALA A 282 -2.47 -17.17 4.75
C ALA A 282 -1.36 -16.18 4.35
N SER A 283 -0.12 -16.65 4.23
CA SER A 283 1.00 -15.84 3.74
C SER A 283 0.78 -15.34 2.31
N ILE A 284 0.30 -16.21 1.40
CA ILE A 284 -0.04 -15.85 0.02
C ILE A 284 -1.11 -14.77 -0.02
N GLU A 285 -2.18 -14.89 0.78
CA GLU A 285 -3.26 -13.90 0.85
C GLU A 285 -2.73 -12.54 1.34
N SER A 286 -2.02 -12.53 2.47
CA SER A 286 -1.39 -11.32 3.02
C SER A 286 -0.43 -10.66 2.02
N SER A 287 0.44 -11.44 1.36
CA SER A 287 1.40 -10.90 0.38
C SER A 287 0.71 -10.35 -0.86
N THR A 288 -0.38 -10.98 -1.31
CA THR A 288 -1.19 -10.48 -2.43
C THR A 288 -1.84 -9.14 -2.09
N GLU A 289 -2.41 -9.00 -0.89
CA GLU A 289 -2.98 -7.74 -0.40
C GLU A 289 -1.91 -6.64 -0.31
N LYS A 290 -0.76 -6.95 0.30
CA LYS A 290 0.36 -6.00 0.42
C LYS A 290 0.86 -5.52 -0.94
N ILE A 291 0.96 -6.41 -1.93
CA ILE A 291 1.34 -6.04 -3.31
C ILE A 291 0.33 -5.05 -3.89
N GLY A 292 -0.97 -5.28 -3.69
CA GLY A 292 -2.02 -4.36 -4.13
C GLY A 292 -1.90 -2.99 -3.48
N ASN A 293 -1.79 -2.96 -2.15
CA ASN A 293 -1.69 -1.72 -1.38
C ASN A 293 -0.42 -0.93 -1.72
N LEU A 294 0.74 -1.59 -1.80
CA LEU A 294 2.00 -0.96 -2.20
C LEU A 294 1.92 -0.43 -3.63
N GLY A 295 1.32 -1.18 -4.56
CA GLY A 295 1.13 -0.75 -5.94
C GLY A 295 0.33 0.54 -6.05
N VAL A 296 -0.80 0.65 -5.34
CA VAL A 296 -1.61 1.86 -5.30
C VAL A 296 -0.85 3.03 -4.66
N ALA A 297 -0.19 2.79 -3.53
CA ALA A 297 0.56 3.83 -2.82
C ALA A 297 1.71 4.40 -3.67
N ILE A 298 2.45 3.55 -4.39
CA ILE A 298 3.53 4.00 -5.29
C ILE A 298 2.98 4.90 -6.40
N VAL A 299 1.86 4.53 -7.02
CA VAL A 299 1.25 5.33 -8.09
C VAL A 299 0.79 6.69 -7.55
N GLN A 300 0.14 6.71 -6.38
CA GLN A 300 -0.29 7.94 -5.72
C GLN A 300 0.90 8.86 -5.38
N MET A 301 1.97 8.30 -4.80
CA MET A 301 3.18 9.09 -4.50
C MET A 301 3.83 9.66 -5.75
N LYS A 302 3.83 8.91 -6.88
CA LYS A 302 4.36 9.40 -8.15
C LYS A 302 3.53 10.53 -8.75
N GLU A 303 2.20 10.43 -8.65
CA GLU A 303 1.29 11.51 -9.06
C GLU A 303 1.51 12.76 -8.21
N ASP A 304 1.51 12.61 -6.88
CA ASP A 304 1.76 13.71 -5.94
C ASP A 304 3.14 14.37 -6.16
N LEU A 305 4.17 13.58 -6.47
CA LEU A 305 5.50 14.08 -6.79
C LEU A 305 5.47 14.93 -8.07
N SER A 306 4.87 14.40 -9.15
CA SER A 306 4.74 15.11 -10.42
C SER A 306 3.97 16.42 -10.28
N ASP A 307 2.87 16.42 -9.54
CA ASP A 307 2.07 17.63 -9.27
C ASP A 307 2.86 18.65 -8.43
N THR A 308 3.61 18.18 -7.43
CA THR A 308 4.45 19.05 -6.59
C THR A 308 5.58 19.67 -7.39
N GLU A 309 6.25 18.91 -8.26
CA GLU A 309 7.31 19.42 -9.14
C GLU A 309 6.77 20.44 -10.15
N ALA A 310 5.59 20.20 -10.71
CA ALA A 310 4.92 21.14 -11.61
C ALA A 310 4.59 22.46 -10.90
N ALA A 311 3.97 22.39 -9.71
CA ALA A 311 3.66 23.56 -8.90
C ALA A 311 4.93 24.32 -8.48
N LEU A 312 6.01 23.61 -8.09
CA LEU A 312 7.29 24.20 -7.74
C LEU A 312 7.88 25.02 -8.89
N MET A 313 7.84 24.51 -10.12
CA MET A 313 8.32 25.25 -11.30
C MET A 313 7.48 26.50 -11.57
N GLU A 314 6.15 26.42 -11.43
CA GLU A 314 5.28 27.59 -11.59
C GLU A 314 5.53 28.64 -10.51
N ASP A 315 5.67 28.22 -9.25
CA ASP A 315 5.96 29.08 -8.11
C ASP A 315 7.32 29.79 -8.27
N GLN A 316 8.36 29.06 -8.67
CA GLN A 316 9.69 29.63 -8.95
C GLN A 316 9.63 30.70 -10.05
N LYS A 317 8.87 30.43 -11.12
CA LYS A 317 8.68 31.40 -12.21
C LYS A 317 7.91 32.63 -11.73
N PHE A 318 6.85 32.44 -10.96
CA PHE A 318 6.06 33.54 -10.42
C PHE A 318 6.86 34.38 -9.43
N PHE A 319 7.72 33.75 -8.61
CA PHE A 319 8.61 34.43 -7.68
C PHE A 319 9.59 35.34 -8.42
N ALA A 320 10.25 34.83 -9.46
CA ALA A 320 11.16 35.63 -10.27
C ALA A 320 10.47 36.82 -10.96
N GLU A 321 9.25 36.63 -11.48
CA GLU A 321 8.49 37.72 -12.11
C GLU A 321 7.99 38.74 -11.08
N LEU A 322 7.63 38.28 -9.88
CA LEU A 322 7.26 39.16 -8.77
C LEU A 322 8.46 40.01 -8.34
N GLU A 323 9.63 39.42 -8.10
CA GLU A 323 10.85 40.15 -7.75
C GLU A 323 11.18 41.22 -8.79
N LYS A 324 11.11 40.87 -10.07
CA LYS A 324 11.32 41.80 -11.18
C LYS A 324 10.31 42.95 -11.15
N SER A 325 9.02 42.64 -11.00
CA SER A 325 7.95 43.65 -10.93
C SER A 325 8.14 44.59 -9.73
N CYS A 326 8.54 44.06 -8.59
CA CYS A 326 8.81 44.84 -7.38
C CYS A 326 10.02 45.77 -7.55
N SER A 327 11.07 45.30 -8.21
CA SER A 327 12.24 46.12 -8.57
C SER A 327 11.87 47.23 -9.54
N THR A 328 11.16 46.91 -10.63
CA THR A 328 10.71 47.91 -11.62
C THR A 328 9.83 48.98 -11.00
N LYS A 329 8.85 48.60 -10.17
CA LYS A 329 7.96 49.56 -9.50
C LYS A 329 8.67 50.45 -8.49
N THR A 330 9.72 49.93 -7.85
CA THR A 330 10.58 50.73 -6.97
C THR A 330 11.35 51.77 -7.78
N ALA A 331 12.00 51.37 -8.87
CA ALA A 331 12.72 52.31 -9.75
C ALA A 331 11.80 53.41 -10.33
N GLU A 332 10.62 53.02 -10.83
CA GLU A 332 9.61 53.96 -11.35
C GLU A 332 9.10 54.93 -10.28
N TRP A 333 8.94 54.48 -9.03
CA TRP A 333 8.52 55.34 -7.93
C TRP A 333 9.63 56.30 -7.50
N GLU A 334 10.87 55.83 -7.42
CA GLU A 334 12.04 56.65 -7.09
C GLU A 334 12.25 57.77 -8.12
N GLU A 335 12.16 57.44 -9.42
CA GLU A 335 12.28 58.42 -10.50
C GLU A 335 11.15 59.46 -10.44
N ARG A 336 9.88 59.02 -10.36
CA ARG A 336 8.73 59.93 -10.29
C ARG A 336 8.72 60.78 -9.02
N SER A 337 9.13 60.21 -7.89
CA SER A 337 9.26 60.94 -6.62
C SER A 337 10.31 62.04 -6.72
N LYS A 338 11.46 61.75 -7.35
CA LYS A 338 12.51 62.73 -7.62
C LYS A 338 12.04 63.84 -8.56
N THR A 339 11.48 63.51 -9.71
CA THR A 339 10.98 64.51 -10.67
C THR A 339 9.90 65.39 -10.03
N ARG A 340 8.99 64.80 -9.25
CA ARG A 340 7.98 65.57 -8.50
C ARG A 340 8.63 66.55 -7.51
N ALA A 341 9.68 66.14 -6.80
CA ALA A 341 10.38 67.02 -5.87
C ALA A 341 11.02 68.20 -6.61
N GLU A 342 11.64 67.95 -7.77
CA GLU A 342 12.21 68.99 -8.64
C GLU A 342 11.11 69.94 -9.17
N GLU A 343 9.95 69.42 -9.58
CA GLU A 343 8.79 70.22 -9.98
C GLU A 343 8.27 71.11 -8.84
N LEU A 344 8.16 70.57 -7.62
CA LEU A 344 7.71 71.35 -6.45
C LEU A 344 8.69 72.47 -6.10
N VAL A 345 10.00 72.25 -6.25
CA VAL A 345 11.03 73.29 -6.09
C VAL A 345 10.89 74.35 -7.18
N ALA A 346 10.79 73.95 -8.45
CA ALA A 346 10.62 74.88 -9.57
C ALA A 346 9.35 75.73 -9.42
N LEU A 347 8.23 75.13 -8.99
CA LEU A 347 6.99 75.83 -8.69
C LEU A 347 7.18 76.82 -7.52
N ALA A 348 7.84 76.41 -6.44
CA ALA A 348 8.11 77.26 -5.29
C ALA A 348 9.01 78.46 -5.64
N GLU A 349 10.08 78.23 -6.40
CA GLU A 349 11.00 79.27 -6.87
C GLU A 349 10.29 80.25 -7.81
N THR A 350 9.48 79.74 -8.75
CA THR A 350 8.68 80.59 -9.65
C THR A 350 7.68 81.45 -8.87
N ILE A 351 6.97 80.87 -7.89
CA ILE A 351 6.07 81.61 -7.00
C ILE A 351 6.84 82.68 -6.22
N LYS A 352 8.05 82.39 -5.75
CA LYS A 352 8.90 83.34 -5.02
C LYS A 352 9.30 84.51 -5.92
N VAL A 353 9.81 84.25 -7.13
CA VAL A 353 10.21 85.29 -8.09
C VAL A 353 9.02 86.18 -8.48
N LEU A 354 7.84 85.60 -8.70
CA LEU A 354 6.64 86.37 -9.04
C LEU A 354 6.08 87.20 -7.88
N ASN A 355 6.41 86.86 -6.63
CA ASN A 355 6.03 87.61 -5.43
C ASN A 355 7.17 88.50 -4.90
N ASP A 356 8.32 88.54 -5.57
CA ASP A 356 9.45 89.37 -5.16
C ASP A 356 9.09 90.85 -5.31
N ASP A 357 9.49 91.67 -4.35
CA ASP A 357 9.08 93.08 -4.27
C ASP A 357 9.56 93.87 -5.50
N ASP A 358 10.77 93.58 -5.99
CA ASP A 358 11.32 94.17 -7.22
C ASP A 358 10.52 93.79 -8.47
N ALA A 359 10.08 92.53 -8.55
CA ALA A 359 9.24 92.06 -9.64
C ALA A 359 7.86 92.74 -9.59
N LEU A 360 7.23 92.78 -8.40
CA LEU A 360 5.96 93.46 -8.17
C LEU A 360 6.02 94.96 -8.49
N ASP A 361 7.11 95.63 -8.17
CA ASP A 361 7.31 97.06 -8.48
C ASP A 361 7.56 97.32 -9.97
N LEU A 362 8.30 96.44 -10.65
CA LEU A 362 8.44 96.49 -12.11
C LEU A 362 7.08 96.29 -12.80
N PHE A 363 6.26 95.36 -12.32
CA PHE A 363 4.91 95.13 -12.86
C PHE A 363 3.98 96.32 -12.64
N LYS A 364 4.04 96.98 -11.47
CA LYS A 364 3.28 98.23 -11.22
C LYS A 364 3.68 99.36 -12.17
N LYS A 365 4.94 99.43 -12.59
CA LYS A 365 5.46 100.48 -13.50
C LYS A 365 5.18 100.21 -14.98
N THR A 366 5.08 98.95 -15.38
CA THR A 366 5.03 98.53 -16.80
C THR A 366 3.63 98.18 -17.30
N LEU A 367 2.71 97.77 -16.41
CA LEU A 367 1.33 97.47 -16.79
C LEU A 367 0.46 98.72 -16.63
N PRO A 368 -0.30 99.15 -17.66
CA PRO A 368 -1.25 100.24 -17.50
C PRO A 368 -2.27 99.88 -16.43
N SER A 369 -2.52 100.80 -15.49
CA SER A 369 -3.58 100.66 -14.50
C SER A 369 -4.89 100.35 -15.24
N PRO A 370 -5.68 99.33 -14.82
CA PRO A 370 -6.93 99.02 -15.49
C PRO A 370 -7.78 100.29 -15.50
N ALA A 371 -8.17 100.75 -16.69
CA ALA A 371 -9.18 101.78 -16.83
C ALA A 371 -10.46 101.24 -16.19
N SER A 372 -10.98 102.03 -15.25
CA SER A 372 -12.15 101.76 -14.41
C SER A 372 -13.35 101.23 -15.17
#